data_AF-A0A7C6QYN2-F1
#
_entry.id   AF-A0A7C6QYN2-F1
#
_cell.length_a   1.000
_cell.length_b   1.000
_cell.length_c   1.000
_cell.angle_alpha   90.00
_cell.angle_beta   90.00
_cell.angle_gamma   90.00
#
_symmetry.space_group_name_H-M   'P 1'
#
loop_
_entity.id
_entity.type
_entity.pdbx_description
1 polymer ?
#
loop_
_entity_poly.entity_id
_entity_poly.type
_entity_poly.pdbx_seq_one_letter_code
_entity_poly.pdbx_strand_id
1 'polypeptide(L)'
;MEVYLNNAATSWPKPERVYVAVDKYLRHFGASQGRGSFRRSLEATGIIEECRAKLARLFNVDDPSRFVFTKNCSEALNLAIKGIVRRGDHVITSSMEHNSVWRPLKTLEQKGIISLTEVVCSRYGEISLDAVKKAFRPNTRLLVCTHASNVTGTLFPIAELSEIAHRHNAVILVDAAQTAGVYPIDIRSSNIDLLAFPGHKGLLGPQGTGALYISPGLTLEPLLEGGTGSSSLSPFQPEFLPGRFETGTPNGPGIAGLGAALEFILETGIEVIRQKEQMLTGMILEKLQQIAGIELYGVLDPDRQVGVISFNVLDVNPEEVGTVLDEVFGIMVRTGLHCAPEAHKTIGTIERGTVRVSPGFFNTPEEIDYFIEAVQEIAKKAGHRPSHAEEKAATGDFVTGYRIRQTSPCFSDEKKIRVVASLPRDIEELFPYLNAVLRGNYNQEEKSFTFSYEGRPVVLQPTQMTLGKTEDLAKAKEVFDAVIKILNKVYAERDRIVPSTKPQIQLSPFSFYKHLPRTNCRKCGELTCLAFASGMIQGTYKLENCPTLQEPSYARQKAAIEKQLAEYLEALLPRGEEFPL
;
A
#
# COMPACT_ATOMS: atom_id res chain seq x y z
N MET A 1 12.40 7.84 25.76
CA MET A 1 11.09 7.42 26.30
C MET A 1 10.52 6.46 25.26
N GLU A 2 9.93 5.33 25.66
CA GLU A 2 9.38 4.37 24.69
C GLU A 2 7.88 4.67 24.49
N VAL A 3 7.45 4.88 23.24
CA VAL A 3 6.08 5.27 22.91
C VAL A 3 5.53 4.39 21.79
N TYR A 4 4.36 3.77 22.02
CA TYR A 4 3.71 2.92 21.04
C TYR A 4 2.51 3.62 20.39
N LEU A 5 2.65 4.00 19.11
CA LEU A 5 1.60 4.62 18.30
C LEU A 5 1.22 3.74 17.09
N ASN A 6 1.13 2.42 17.30
CA ASN A 6 0.84 1.46 16.24
C ASN A 6 -0.35 0.54 16.54
N ASN A 7 -1.31 1.03 17.34
CA ASN A 7 -2.47 0.27 17.81
C ASN A 7 -3.40 -0.23 16.68
N ALA A 8 -3.40 0.43 15.53
CA ALA A 8 -4.16 0.01 14.35
C ALA A 8 -3.59 -1.25 13.66
N ALA A 9 -2.33 -1.60 13.93
CA ALA A 9 -1.74 -2.88 13.54
C ALA A 9 -2.10 -3.96 14.56
N THR A 10 -1.81 -3.72 15.83
CA THR A 10 -2.20 -4.56 16.98
C THR A 10 -2.18 -3.68 18.21
N SER A 11 -3.10 -3.84 19.16
CA SER A 11 -3.03 -3.00 20.38
C SER A 11 -1.87 -3.43 21.28
N TRP A 12 -1.24 -2.47 21.95
CA TRP A 12 -0.26 -2.73 23.00
C TRP A 12 -0.10 -1.50 23.90
N PRO A 13 0.07 -1.68 25.22
CA PRO A 13 -0.03 -2.94 25.96
C PRO A 13 -1.47 -3.49 26.03
N LYS A 14 -1.63 -4.71 26.55
CA LYS A 14 -2.94 -5.27 26.91
C LYS A 14 -3.23 -5.02 28.39
N PRO A 15 -4.50 -4.97 28.82
CA PRO A 15 -4.85 -4.97 30.23
C PRO A 15 -4.26 -6.19 30.96
N GLU A 16 -3.78 -6.02 32.21
CA GLU A 16 -3.11 -7.10 32.96
C GLU A 16 -3.96 -8.38 33.08
N ARG A 17 -5.27 -8.21 33.25
CA ARG A 17 -6.25 -9.30 33.30
C ARG A 17 -6.22 -10.23 32.08
N VAL A 18 -5.77 -9.74 30.91
CA VAL A 18 -5.62 -10.54 29.69
C VAL A 18 -4.49 -11.56 29.85
N TYR A 19 -3.32 -11.14 30.33
CA TYR A 19 -2.18 -12.05 30.52
C TYR A 19 -2.50 -13.10 31.59
N VAL A 20 -3.10 -12.68 32.70
CA VAL A 20 -3.52 -13.58 33.79
C VAL A 20 -4.54 -14.61 33.30
N ALA A 21 -5.51 -14.22 32.48
CA ALA A 21 -6.51 -15.15 31.95
C ALA A 21 -5.88 -16.21 31.04
N VAL A 22 -4.95 -15.81 30.18
CA VAL A 22 -4.21 -16.73 29.29
C VAL A 22 -3.37 -17.72 30.10
N ASP A 23 -2.59 -17.24 31.08
CA ASP A 23 -1.77 -18.08 31.96
C ASP A 23 -2.64 -19.06 32.76
N LYS A 24 -3.74 -18.57 33.35
CA LYS A 24 -4.69 -19.39 34.09
C LYS A 24 -5.32 -20.48 33.22
N TYR A 25 -5.67 -20.15 31.96
CA TYR A 25 -6.16 -21.13 30.99
C TYR A 25 -5.19 -22.28 30.78
N LEU A 26 -3.93 -21.95 30.49
CA LEU A 26 -2.90 -22.94 30.21
C LEU A 26 -2.57 -23.81 31.44
N ARG A 27 -2.51 -23.23 32.63
CA ARG A 27 -2.17 -23.96 33.86
C ARG A 27 -3.30 -24.84 34.39
N HIS A 28 -4.56 -24.40 34.24
CA HIS A 28 -5.68 -25.00 34.98
C HIS A 28 -6.78 -25.61 34.11
N PHE A 29 -6.94 -25.15 32.87
CA PHE A 29 -8.10 -25.49 32.03
C PHE A 29 -7.77 -26.23 30.73
N GLY A 30 -6.49 -26.39 30.34
CA GLY A 30 -5.99 -26.91 29.05
C GLY A 30 -6.38 -28.34 28.61
N ALA A 31 -7.49 -28.88 29.10
CA ALA A 31 -8.14 -30.08 28.58
C ALA A 31 -8.95 -29.78 27.30
N SER A 32 -9.18 -30.81 26.47
CA SER A 32 -9.99 -30.69 25.26
C SER A 32 -11.45 -30.34 25.58
N GLN A 33 -11.98 -29.35 24.84
CA GLN A 33 -13.31 -28.76 25.04
C GLN A 33 -14.40 -29.58 24.33
N GLY A 34 -15.64 -29.49 24.82
CA GLY A 34 -16.83 -30.05 24.17
C GLY A 34 -16.98 -31.59 24.14
N ARG A 35 -15.98 -32.34 24.61
CA ARG A 35 -15.98 -33.83 24.54
C ARG A 35 -15.75 -34.53 25.88
N GLY A 36 -15.47 -33.79 26.94
CA GLY A 36 -15.24 -34.35 28.28
C GLY A 36 -16.42 -34.07 29.22
N SER A 37 -16.91 -35.10 29.92
CA SER A 37 -17.87 -34.94 31.02
C SER A 37 -17.22 -34.54 32.34
N PHE A 38 -15.89 -34.40 32.38
CA PHE A 38 -15.15 -34.05 33.59
C PHE A 38 -15.08 -32.52 33.79
N ARG A 39 -15.06 -32.11 35.07
CA ARG A 39 -15.17 -30.71 35.53
C ARG A 39 -14.36 -29.69 34.71
N ARG A 40 -13.09 -29.98 34.41
CA ARG A 40 -12.21 -29.06 33.66
C ARG A 40 -12.66 -28.83 32.20
N SER A 41 -13.25 -29.82 31.54
CA SER A 41 -13.76 -29.68 30.17
C SER A 41 -15.04 -28.80 30.14
N LEU A 42 -15.88 -28.93 31.16
CA LEU A 42 -17.05 -28.07 31.35
C LEU A 42 -16.65 -26.63 31.66
N GLU A 43 -15.70 -26.42 32.56
CA GLU A 43 -15.14 -25.09 32.87
C GLU A 43 -14.52 -24.42 31.63
N ALA A 44 -13.73 -25.17 30.84
CA ALA A 44 -13.12 -24.67 29.61
C ALA A 44 -14.17 -24.32 28.53
N THR A 45 -15.30 -25.03 28.49
CA THR A 45 -16.43 -24.71 27.60
C THR A 45 -17.14 -23.44 28.07
N GLY A 46 -17.36 -23.30 29.39
CA GLY A 46 -17.96 -22.11 29.99
C GLY A 46 -17.19 -20.82 29.67
N ILE A 47 -15.85 -20.86 29.66
CA ILE A 47 -15.01 -19.69 29.31
C ILE A 47 -15.27 -19.21 27.87
N ILE A 48 -15.43 -20.13 26.92
CA ILE A 48 -15.72 -19.79 25.52
C ILE A 48 -17.10 -19.15 25.39
N GLU A 49 -18.12 -19.78 25.99
CA GLU A 49 -19.49 -19.29 25.92
C GLU A 49 -19.65 -17.94 26.65
N GLU A 50 -18.93 -17.73 27.75
CA GLU A 50 -18.90 -16.44 28.44
C GLU A 50 -18.25 -15.35 27.58
N CYS A 51 -17.13 -15.65 26.90
CA CYS A 51 -16.52 -14.73 25.96
C CYS A 51 -17.50 -14.35 24.83
N ARG A 52 -18.25 -15.35 24.32
CA ARG A 52 -19.27 -15.15 23.31
C ARG A 52 -20.42 -14.27 23.81
N ALA A 53 -20.88 -14.49 25.05
CA ALA A 53 -21.90 -13.65 25.69
C ALA A 53 -21.41 -12.20 25.89
N LYS A 54 -20.13 -12.00 26.20
CA LYS A 54 -19.51 -10.66 26.29
C LYS A 54 -19.48 -9.96 24.92
N LEU A 55 -19.19 -10.67 23.83
CA LEU A 55 -19.33 -10.13 22.46
C LEU A 55 -20.77 -9.73 22.17
N ALA A 56 -21.73 -10.58 22.50
CA ALA A 56 -23.15 -10.31 22.29
C ALA A 56 -23.61 -9.04 23.03
N ARG A 57 -23.18 -8.87 24.29
CA ARG A 57 -23.43 -7.65 25.07
C ARG A 57 -22.76 -6.42 24.44
N LEU A 58 -21.51 -6.54 24.00
CA LEU A 58 -20.76 -5.42 23.42
C LEU A 58 -21.43 -4.88 22.15
N PHE A 59 -22.01 -5.76 21.33
CA PHE A 59 -22.59 -5.42 20.03
C PHE A 59 -24.12 -5.36 20.01
N ASN A 60 -24.77 -5.39 21.19
CA ASN A 60 -26.23 -5.37 21.36
C ASN A 60 -26.98 -6.49 20.62
N VAL A 61 -26.54 -7.74 20.80
CA VAL A 61 -27.13 -8.95 20.22
C VAL A 61 -27.66 -9.86 21.33
N ASP A 62 -28.89 -10.37 21.17
CA ASP A 62 -29.54 -11.22 22.18
C ASP A 62 -29.01 -12.66 22.20
N ASP A 63 -28.68 -13.20 21.03
CA ASP A 63 -28.25 -14.59 20.84
C ASP A 63 -26.72 -14.66 20.66
N PRO A 64 -25.95 -15.08 21.68
CA PRO A 64 -24.50 -15.18 21.57
C PRO A 64 -24.05 -16.16 20.50
N SER A 65 -24.83 -17.21 20.20
CA SER A 65 -24.41 -18.24 19.24
C SER A 65 -24.20 -17.69 17.82
N ARG A 66 -24.65 -16.45 17.56
CA ARG A 66 -24.46 -15.72 16.30
C ARG A 66 -23.03 -15.23 16.06
N PHE A 67 -22.22 -15.16 17.10
CA PHE A 67 -20.79 -14.94 16.95
C PHE A 67 -20.11 -16.27 16.70
N VAL A 68 -19.30 -16.36 15.65
CA VAL A 68 -18.46 -17.50 15.29
C VAL A 68 -17.02 -17.10 15.49
N PHE A 69 -16.27 -17.82 16.32
CA PHE A 69 -14.85 -17.55 16.51
C PHE A 69 -14.04 -17.96 15.30
N THR A 70 -13.10 -17.10 14.94
CA THR A 70 -12.11 -17.33 13.89
C THR A 70 -10.72 -17.00 14.42
N LYS A 71 -9.68 -17.38 13.68
CA LYS A 71 -8.28 -17.09 14.02
C LYS A 71 -7.97 -15.60 13.91
N ASN A 72 -8.70 -14.86 13.08
CA ASN A 72 -8.54 -13.42 12.84
C ASN A 72 -9.68 -12.88 11.95
N CYS A 73 -9.72 -11.55 11.79
CA CYS A 73 -10.68 -10.89 10.90
C CYS A 73 -10.61 -11.41 9.45
N SER A 74 -9.42 -11.71 8.94
CA SER A 74 -9.27 -12.17 7.55
C SER A 74 -9.95 -13.52 7.31
N GLU A 75 -9.92 -14.44 8.26
CA GLU A 75 -10.66 -15.71 8.17
C GLU A 75 -12.18 -15.48 8.25
N ALA A 76 -12.63 -14.58 9.13
CA ALA A 76 -14.04 -14.16 9.21
C ALA A 76 -14.54 -13.55 7.89
N LEU A 77 -13.78 -12.63 7.30
CA LEU A 77 -14.09 -12.02 6.00
C LEU A 77 -14.09 -13.05 4.87
N ASN A 78 -13.15 -14.00 4.86
CA ASN A 78 -13.16 -15.07 3.87
C ASN A 78 -14.40 -15.97 4.02
N LEU A 79 -14.78 -16.31 5.25
CA LEU A 79 -15.97 -17.13 5.53
C LEU A 79 -17.24 -16.41 5.07
N ALA A 80 -17.37 -15.14 5.43
CA ALA A 80 -18.49 -14.30 5.03
C ALA A 80 -18.59 -14.16 3.50
N ILE A 81 -17.53 -13.66 2.85
CA ILE A 81 -17.52 -13.37 1.41
C ILE A 81 -17.74 -14.63 0.59
N LYS A 82 -16.97 -15.70 0.84
CA LYS A 82 -17.07 -16.93 0.03
C LYS A 82 -18.29 -17.76 0.39
N GLY A 83 -18.75 -17.69 1.64
CA GLY A 83 -19.92 -18.42 2.11
C GLY A 83 -21.23 -17.88 1.56
N ILE A 84 -21.33 -16.56 1.34
CA ILE A 84 -22.58 -15.91 0.92
C ILE A 84 -22.79 -15.84 -0.60
N VAL A 85 -21.71 -15.69 -1.38
CA VAL A 85 -21.82 -15.51 -2.83
C VAL A 85 -21.89 -16.84 -3.57
N ARG A 86 -22.48 -16.78 -4.77
CA ARG A 86 -22.63 -17.87 -5.72
C ARG A 86 -22.15 -17.43 -7.10
N ARG A 87 -22.00 -18.39 -8.01
CA ARG A 87 -21.62 -18.10 -9.39
C ARG A 87 -22.69 -17.25 -10.07
N GLY A 88 -22.28 -16.14 -10.68
CA GLY A 88 -23.16 -15.19 -11.35
C GLY A 88 -23.56 -14.00 -10.48
N ASP A 89 -23.20 -13.99 -9.20
CA ASP A 89 -23.50 -12.87 -8.31
C ASP A 89 -22.67 -11.63 -8.64
N HIS A 90 -23.22 -10.48 -8.29
CA HIS A 90 -22.53 -9.20 -8.29
C HIS A 90 -22.21 -8.76 -6.87
N VAL A 91 -21.02 -8.20 -6.65
CA VAL A 91 -20.56 -7.68 -5.36
C VAL A 91 -20.14 -6.22 -5.51
N ILE A 92 -20.49 -5.39 -4.53
CA ILE A 92 -20.07 -4.00 -4.42
C ILE A 92 -19.07 -3.88 -3.27
N THR A 93 -17.99 -3.14 -3.50
CA THR A 93 -16.97 -2.82 -2.48
C THR A 93 -16.50 -1.37 -2.62
N SER A 94 -15.70 -0.86 -1.68
CA SER A 94 -15.08 0.47 -1.78
C SER A 94 -13.62 0.42 -2.24
N SER A 95 -13.05 1.57 -2.62
CA SER A 95 -11.62 1.71 -2.89
C SER A 95 -10.76 1.84 -1.63
N MET A 96 -11.37 1.85 -0.44
CA MET A 96 -10.69 2.03 0.85
C MET A 96 -10.46 0.71 1.61
N GLU A 97 -10.73 -0.42 0.96
CA GLU A 97 -10.67 -1.73 1.61
C GLU A 97 -9.26 -2.21 1.94
N HIS A 98 -9.17 -2.93 3.05
CA HIS A 98 -8.00 -3.72 3.38
C HIS A 98 -7.87 -4.94 2.44
N ASN A 99 -6.65 -5.43 2.24
CA ASN A 99 -6.37 -6.63 1.44
C ASN A 99 -7.15 -7.88 1.88
N SER A 100 -7.63 -7.94 3.12
CA SER A 100 -8.46 -9.03 3.64
C SER A 100 -9.86 -9.07 3.04
N VAL A 101 -10.37 -7.94 2.53
CA VAL A 101 -11.58 -7.86 1.72
C VAL A 101 -11.21 -7.95 0.24
N TRP A 102 -10.22 -7.16 -0.20
CA TRP A 102 -9.86 -7.03 -1.61
C TRP A 102 -9.45 -8.35 -2.26
N ARG A 103 -8.54 -9.11 -1.62
CA ARG A 103 -7.98 -10.33 -2.23
C ARG A 103 -9.01 -11.45 -2.41
N PRO A 104 -9.89 -11.76 -1.44
CA PRO A 104 -10.99 -12.70 -1.68
C PRO A 104 -11.88 -12.30 -2.85
N LEU A 105 -12.25 -11.02 -2.96
CA LEU A 105 -13.10 -10.53 -4.05
C LEU A 105 -12.41 -10.67 -5.41
N LYS A 106 -11.18 -10.19 -5.55
CA LYS A 106 -10.41 -10.31 -6.80
C LYS A 106 -10.15 -11.77 -7.18
N THR A 107 -9.98 -12.66 -6.20
CA THR A 107 -9.86 -14.10 -6.46
C THR A 107 -11.14 -14.70 -7.03
N LEU A 108 -12.31 -14.32 -6.50
CA LEU A 108 -13.60 -14.80 -6.99
C LEU A 108 -13.93 -14.23 -8.37
N GLU A 109 -13.61 -12.96 -8.61
CA GLU A 109 -13.75 -12.30 -9.90
C GLU A 109 -12.84 -12.94 -10.96
N GLN A 110 -11.56 -13.15 -10.65
CA GLN A 110 -10.61 -13.81 -11.55
C GLN A 110 -11.05 -15.23 -11.95
N LYS A 111 -11.77 -15.93 -11.06
CA LYS A 111 -12.35 -17.24 -11.33
C LYS A 111 -13.67 -17.19 -12.11
N GLY A 112 -14.18 -16.00 -12.45
CA GLY A 112 -15.47 -15.82 -13.09
C GLY A 112 -16.66 -16.26 -12.22
N ILE A 113 -16.50 -16.25 -10.90
CA ILE A 113 -17.58 -16.61 -9.97
C ILE A 113 -18.47 -15.39 -9.73
N ILE A 114 -17.87 -14.22 -9.52
CA ILE A 114 -18.60 -12.97 -9.31
C ILE A 114 -18.22 -11.93 -10.34
N SER A 115 -19.08 -10.92 -10.49
CA SER A 115 -18.69 -9.61 -11.01
C SER A 115 -18.51 -8.64 -9.84
N LEU A 116 -17.55 -7.71 -9.95
CA LEU A 116 -17.20 -6.78 -8.89
C LEU A 116 -17.40 -5.33 -9.36
N THR A 117 -18.04 -4.49 -8.55
CA THR A 117 -18.02 -3.04 -8.71
C THR A 117 -17.29 -2.41 -7.53
N GLU A 118 -16.24 -1.66 -7.82
CA GLU A 118 -15.54 -0.81 -6.85
C GLU A 118 -16.13 0.59 -6.88
N VAL A 119 -16.61 1.07 -5.73
CA VAL A 119 -16.99 2.47 -5.53
C VAL A 119 -15.76 3.24 -5.08
N VAL A 120 -15.25 4.10 -5.94
CA VAL A 120 -14.10 4.96 -5.65
C VAL A 120 -14.50 6.03 -4.64
N CYS A 121 -13.83 6.06 -3.49
CA CYS A 121 -14.03 7.04 -2.44
C CYS A 121 -13.36 8.39 -2.76
N SER A 122 -13.69 9.43 -1.99
CA SER A 122 -13.03 10.72 -2.10
C SER A 122 -11.55 10.62 -1.70
N ARG A 123 -10.75 11.64 -2.05
CA ARG A 123 -9.35 11.78 -1.58
C ARG A 123 -9.21 11.83 -0.04
N TYR A 124 -10.31 12.05 0.68
CA TYR A 124 -10.39 12.05 2.14
C TYR A 124 -10.86 10.70 2.72
N GLY A 125 -11.07 9.71 1.85
CA GLY A 125 -11.51 8.36 2.24
C GLY A 125 -13.01 8.22 2.48
N GLU A 126 -13.82 9.20 2.06
CA GLU A 126 -15.28 9.16 2.26
C GLU A 126 -15.98 8.44 1.11
N ILE A 127 -16.95 7.59 1.44
CA ILE A 127 -17.77 6.90 0.45
C ILE A 127 -19.01 7.72 0.05
N SER A 128 -19.31 7.78 -1.25
CA SER A 128 -20.52 8.43 -1.75
C SER A 128 -21.72 7.48 -1.73
N LEU A 129 -22.73 7.79 -0.90
CA LEU A 129 -23.98 7.02 -0.85
C LEU A 129 -24.69 6.95 -2.21
N ASP A 130 -24.64 8.01 -3.01
CA ASP A 130 -25.27 8.03 -4.34
C ASP A 130 -24.50 7.19 -5.36
N ALA A 131 -23.16 7.14 -5.27
CA ALA A 131 -22.36 6.22 -6.08
C ALA A 131 -22.66 4.76 -5.71
N VAL A 132 -22.82 4.47 -4.42
CA VAL A 132 -23.24 3.14 -3.93
C VAL A 132 -24.61 2.76 -4.49
N LYS A 133 -25.62 3.64 -4.40
CA LYS A 133 -26.96 3.40 -4.97
C LYS A 133 -26.89 3.07 -6.47
N LYS A 134 -26.07 3.79 -7.23
CA LYS A 134 -25.89 3.58 -8.68
C LYS A 134 -25.13 2.30 -9.03
N ALA A 135 -24.36 1.75 -8.08
CA ALA A 135 -23.59 0.53 -8.30
C ALA A 135 -24.45 -0.75 -8.25
N PHE A 136 -25.66 -0.69 -7.68
CA PHE A 136 -26.55 -1.85 -7.58
C PHE A 136 -27.04 -2.32 -8.95
N ARG A 137 -26.99 -3.63 -9.12
CA ARG A 137 -27.49 -4.43 -10.25
C ARG A 137 -28.52 -5.45 -9.76
N PRO A 138 -29.41 -5.97 -10.63
CA PRO A 138 -30.43 -6.95 -10.23
C PRO A 138 -29.87 -8.23 -9.56
N ASN A 139 -28.64 -8.62 -9.87
CA ASN A 139 -27.94 -9.76 -9.30
C ASN A 139 -26.97 -9.40 -8.16
N THR A 140 -27.09 -8.20 -7.56
CA THR A 140 -26.21 -7.81 -6.46
C THR A 140 -26.53 -8.60 -5.22
N ARG A 141 -25.57 -9.41 -4.77
CA ARG A 141 -25.72 -10.27 -3.60
C ARG A 141 -25.16 -9.64 -2.34
N LEU A 142 -24.06 -8.91 -2.45
CA LEU A 142 -23.26 -8.45 -1.33
C LEU A 142 -22.77 -7.02 -1.54
N LEU A 143 -22.98 -6.18 -0.53
CA LEU A 143 -22.21 -4.95 -0.30
C LEU A 143 -21.23 -5.24 0.83
N VAL A 144 -19.92 -5.16 0.56
CA VAL A 144 -18.89 -5.29 1.58
C VAL A 144 -18.12 -4.00 1.72
N CYS A 145 -17.92 -3.53 2.96
CA CYS A 145 -17.14 -2.33 3.22
C CYS A 145 -16.47 -2.35 4.58
N THR A 146 -15.38 -1.60 4.71
CA THR A 146 -14.82 -1.26 6.02
C THR A 146 -15.73 -0.32 6.80
N HIS A 147 -15.77 -0.46 8.12
CA HIS A 147 -16.40 0.54 8.99
C HIS A 147 -15.49 1.77 9.17
N ALA A 148 -14.18 1.56 9.21
CA ALA A 148 -13.21 2.66 9.20
C ALA A 148 -11.94 2.29 8.45
N SER A 149 -11.41 3.21 7.64
CA SER A 149 -10.18 2.96 6.90
C SER A 149 -8.99 2.75 7.83
N ASN A 150 -8.20 1.70 7.59
CA ASN A 150 -6.94 1.50 8.30
C ASN A 150 -5.79 2.39 7.80
N VAL A 151 -6.06 3.27 6.83
CA VAL A 151 -5.10 4.23 6.28
C VAL A 151 -5.45 5.64 6.76
N THR A 152 -6.69 6.09 6.54
CA THR A 152 -7.12 7.47 6.85
C THR A 152 -7.90 7.59 8.15
N GLY A 153 -8.33 6.48 8.75
CA GLY A 153 -9.24 6.47 9.90
C GLY A 153 -10.69 6.82 9.60
N THR A 154 -10.99 7.33 8.41
CA THR A 154 -12.33 7.82 8.01
C THR A 154 -13.42 6.77 8.27
N LEU A 155 -14.46 7.16 9.01
CA LEU A 155 -15.62 6.34 9.32
C LEU A 155 -16.60 6.27 8.14
N PHE A 156 -17.19 5.10 7.92
CA PHE A 156 -18.22 4.87 6.91
C PHE A 156 -19.62 4.96 7.54
N PRO A 157 -20.61 5.53 6.84
CA PRO A 157 -22.00 5.63 7.30
C PRO A 157 -22.72 4.28 7.19
N ILE A 158 -22.44 3.35 8.11
CA ILE A 158 -22.88 1.95 7.99
C ILE A 158 -24.40 1.81 8.02
N ALA A 159 -25.12 2.57 8.86
CA ALA A 159 -26.58 2.47 8.92
C ALA A 159 -27.24 2.81 7.57
N GLU A 160 -26.77 3.86 6.92
CA GLU A 160 -27.23 4.29 5.60
C GLU A 160 -26.85 3.28 4.51
N LEU A 161 -25.63 2.72 4.58
CA LEU A 161 -25.19 1.68 3.64
C LEU A 161 -26.01 0.38 3.78
N SER A 162 -26.31 -0.04 5.01
CA SER A 162 -27.19 -1.18 5.30
C SER A 162 -28.58 -0.96 4.71
N GLU A 163 -29.16 0.22 4.94
CA GLU A 163 -30.48 0.55 4.39
C GLU A 163 -30.49 0.49 2.86
N ILE A 164 -29.45 1.03 2.20
CA ILE A 164 -29.33 0.98 0.74
C ILE A 164 -29.20 -0.48 0.26
N ALA A 165 -28.39 -1.31 0.93
CA ALA A 165 -28.23 -2.73 0.57
C ALA A 165 -29.55 -3.50 0.66
N HIS A 166 -30.29 -3.31 1.76
CA HIS A 166 -31.57 -3.99 1.99
C HIS A 166 -32.67 -3.56 1.03
N ARG A 167 -32.72 -2.27 0.64
CA ARG A 167 -33.63 -1.80 -0.43
C ARG A 167 -33.41 -2.51 -1.76
N HIS A 168 -32.23 -3.09 -1.97
CA HIS A 168 -31.88 -3.87 -3.16
C HIS A 168 -31.82 -5.39 -2.90
N ASN A 169 -32.31 -5.88 -1.76
CA ASN A 169 -32.28 -7.29 -1.34
C ASN A 169 -30.84 -7.88 -1.30
N ALA A 170 -29.84 -7.04 -1.04
CA ALA A 170 -28.45 -7.46 -0.87
C ALA A 170 -28.07 -7.56 0.61
N VAL A 171 -27.11 -8.42 0.92
CA VAL A 171 -26.52 -8.57 2.25
C VAL A 171 -25.45 -7.51 2.46
N ILE A 172 -25.32 -6.96 3.67
CA ILE A 172 -24.18 -6.10 4.05
C ILE A 172 -23.16 -6.83 4.93
N LEU A 173 -21.89 -6.79 4.52
CA LEU A 173 -20.74 -7.24 5.31
C LEU A 173 -19.88 -6.05 5.70
N VAL A 174 -19.65 -5.91 7.01
CA VAL A 174 -18.86 -4.82 7.58
C VAL A 174 -17.54 -5.36 8.15
N ASP A 175 -16.41 -4.87 7.63
CA ASP A 175 -15.08 -5.06 8.26
C ASP A 175 -14.92 -4.03 9.38
N ALA A 176 -15.09 -4.47 10.62
CA ALA A 176 -14.97 -3.65 11.82
C ALA A 176 -13.57 -3.71 12.45
N ALA A 177 -12.53 -4.04 11.68
CA ALA A 177 -11.19 -4.24 12.22
C ALA A 177 -10.58 -3.03 12.94
N GLN A 178 -11.01 -1.81 12.61
CA GLN A 178 -10.54 -0.59 13.26
C GLN A 178 -11.56 0.04 14.21
N THR A 179 -12.78 -0.50 14.31
CA THR A 179 -13.86 0.08 15.12
C THR A 179 -14.26 -0.82 16.29
N ALA A 180 -14.16 -2.15 16.15
CA ALA A 180 -14.52 -3.08 17.22
C ALA A 180 -13.67 -2.86 18.48
N GLY A 181 -14.33 -2.44 19.57
CA GLY A 181 -13.71 -2.16 20.87
C GLY A 181 -13.32 -0.71 21.13
N VAL A 182 -13.43 0.17 20.12
CA VAL A 182 -13.06 1.60 20.25
C VAL A 182 -14.14 2.55 19.75
N TYR A 183 -15.09 2.07 18.96
CA TYR A 183 -16.23 2.82 18.45
C TYR A 183 -17.53 2.07 18.78
N PRO A 184 -18.62 2.76 19.17
CA PRO A 184 -19.89 2.11 19.46
C PRO A 184 -20.48 1.48 18.20
N ILE A 185 -20.77 0.18 18.26
CA ILE A 185 -21.42 -0.56 17.18
C ILE A 185 -22.64 -1.24 17.75
N ASP A 186 -23.81 -0.74 17.38
CA ASP A 186 -25.08 -1.41 17.62
C ASP A 186 -25.53 -2.09 16.32
N ILE A 187 -25.37 -3.42 16.28
CA ILE A 187 -25.69 -4.26 15.12
C ILE A 187 -27.17 -4.16 14.75
N ARG A 188 -28.05 -4.07 15.74
CA ARG A 188 -29.51 -4.03 15.53
C ARG A 188 -29.94 -2.71 14.92
N SER A 189 -29.48 -1.60 15.49
CA SER A 189 -29.83 -0.26 15.01
C SER A 189 -29.23 0.04 13.63
N SER A 190 -28.02 -0.46 13.37
CA SER A 190 -27.35 -0.30 12.06
C SER A 190 -27.76 -1.36 11.03
N ASN A 191 -28.65 -2.29 11.42
CA ASN A 191 -29.15 -3.40 10.61
C ASN A 191 -28.03 -4.16 9.85
N ILE A 192 -26.96 -4.54 10.56
CA ILE A 192 -25.81 -5.21 9.96
C ILE A 192 -26.09 -6.71 9.81
N ASP A 193 -25.89 -7.28 8.62
CA ASP A 193 -26.07 -8.72 8.40
C ASP A 193 -24.86 -9.56 8.83
N LEU A 194 -23.67 -9.07 8.50
CA LEU A 194 -22.40 -9.73 8.80
C LEU A 194 -21.40 -8.70 9.34
N LEU A 195 -20.78 -8.99 10.49
CA LEU A 195 -19.76 -8.13 11.10
C LEU A 195 -18.50 -8.96 11.37
N ALA A 196 -17.38 -8.62 10.74
CA ALA A 196 -16.09 -9.29 10.94
C ALA A 196 -15.14 -8.40 11.73
N PHE A 197 -14.43 -8.97 12.70
CA PHE A 197 -13.45 -8.21 13.49
C PHE A 197 -12.33 -9.10 14.08
N PRO A 198 -11.14 -8.53 14.32
CA PRO A 198 -10.04 -9.19 15.03
C PRO A 198 -10.12 -8.94 16.54
N GLY A 199 -9.71 -9.92 17.34
CA GLY A 199 -9.58 -9.72 18.80
C GLY A 199 -8.35 -8.91 19.19
N HIS A 200 -7.29 -8.92 18.39
CA HIS A 200 -5.98 -8.38 18.81
C HIS A 200 -5.78 -6.87 18.64
N LYS A 201 -6.76 -6.15 18.09
CA LYS A 201 -6.72 -4.70 17.86
C LYS A 201 -7.54 -3.96 18.94
N GLY A 202 -8.58 -3.21 18.57
CA GLY A 202 -9.40 -2.43 19.51
C GLY A 202 -10.02 -3.26 20.63
N LEU A 203 -10.24 -4.57 20.43
CA LEU A 203 -10.74 -5.48 21.47
C LEU A 203 -9.69 -5.88 22.52
N LEU A 204 -8.43 -5.45 22.38
CA LEU A 204 -7.33 -5.65 23.35
C LEU A 204 -7.00 -7.12 23.69
N GLY A 205 -7.53 -8.07 22.92
CA GLY A 205 -7.32 -9.50 23.12
C GLY A 205 -6.01 -10.03 22.52
N PRO A 206 -5.72 -11.33 22.71
CA PRO A 206 -4.54 -11.98 22.11
C PRO A 206 -4.64 -12.11 20.59
N GLN A 207 -3.48 -12.21 19.92
CA GLN A 207 -3.40 -12.66 18.53
C GLN A 207 -3.96 -14.08 18.36
N GLY A 208 -4.34 -14.44 17.14
CA GLY A 208 -4.99 -15.73 16.87
C GLY A 208 -6.45 -15.77 17.35
N THR A 209 -7.08 -14.61 17.54
CA THR A 209 -8.51 -14.48 17.86
C THR A 209 -9.18 -13.46 16.94
N GLY A 210 -10.43 -13.75 16.60
CA GLY A 210 -11.34 -12.92 15.82
C GLY A 210 -12.74 -13.54 15.87
N ALA A 211 -13.73 -12.84 15.31
CA ALA A 211 -15.05 -13.42 15.15
C ALA A 211 -15.80 -12.86 13.94
N LEU A 212 -16.81 -13.61 13.52
CA LEU A 212 -17.83 -13.23 12.56
C LEU A 212 -19.19 -13.26 13.26
N TYR A 213 -19.91 -12.15 13.27
CA TYR A 213 -21.34 -12.14 13.54
C TYR A 213 -22.12 -12.53 12.29
N ILE A 214 -23.19 -13.32 12.45
CA ILE A 214 -24.12 -13.70 11.38
C ILE A 214 -25.56 -13.41 11.83
N SER A 215 -26.27 -12.58 11.06
CA SER A 215 -27.66 -12.21 11.37
C SER A 215 -28.62 -13.42 11.32
N PRO A 216 -29.73 -13.38 12.09
CA PRO A 216 -30.76 -14.40 12.01
C PRO A 216 -31.32 -14.58 10.60
N GLY A 217 -31.54 -15.83 10.19
CA GLY A 217 -32.09 -16.17 8.86
C GLY A 217 -31.05 -16.20 7.74
N LEU A 218 -29.82 -15.73 7.97
CA LEU A 218 -28.75 -15.80 6.98
C LEU A 218 -28.00 -17.14 7.06
N THR A 219 -27.79 -17.78 5.92
CA THR A 219 -27.05 -19.05 5.81
C THR A 219 -25.82 -18.87 4.92
N LEU A 220 -24.67 -19.34 5.40
CA LEU A 220 -23.39 -19.32 4.68
C LEU A 220 -22.88 -20.75 4.43
N GLU A 221 -22.13 -20.93 3.34
CA GLU A 221 -21.33 -22.15 3.16
C GLU A 221 -20.07 -22.11 4.04
N PRO A 222 -19.71 -23.23 4.67
CA PRO A 222 -18.47 -23.32 5.44
C PRO A 222 -17.25 -23.27 4.50
N LEU A 223 -16.12 -22.83 5.05
CA LEU A 223 -14.82 -22.95 4.38
C LEU A 223 -14.14 -24.29 4.65
N LEU A 224 -14.47 -24.92 5.78
CA LEU A 224 -13.78 -26.07 6.35
C LEU A 224 -14.79 -26.97 7.06
N GLU A 225 -14.79 -28.26 6.72
CA GLU A 225 -15.51 -29.32 7.42
C GLU A 225 -14.57 -30.15 8.28
N GLY A 226 -15.09 -30.69 9.40
CA GLY A 226 -14.29 -31.55 10.27
C GLY A 226 -14.91 -31.72 11.66
N GLY A 227 -14.09 -32.16 12.63
CA GLY A 227 -14.57 -32.37 13.98
C GLY A 227 -14.88 -31.07 14.71
N THR A 228 -16.13 -30.85 15.11
CA THR A 228 -16.60 -29.63 15.81
C THR A 228 -16.78 -29.83 17.31
N GLY A 229 -16.65 -31.07 17.81
CA GLY A 229 -16.98 -31.40 19.20
C GLY A 229 -18.47 -31.57 19.48
N SER A 230 -19.33 -31.30 18.49
CA SER A 230 -20.78 -31.49 18.57
C SER A 230 -21.26 -32.52 17.55
N SER A 231 -22.46 -33.07 17.73
CA SER A 231 -23.11 -34.01 16.78
C SER A 231 -22.24 -35.16 16.28
N SER A 232 -21.44 -35.78 17.17
CA SER A 232 -20.43 -36.79 16.78
C SER A 232 -20.99 -38.06 16.12
N LEU A 233 -22.30 -38.29 16.18
CA LEU A 233 -22.98 -39.42 15.53
C LEU A 233 -23.42 -39.09 14.09
N SER A 234 -23.43 -37.81 13.70
CA SER A 234 -23.75 -37.38 12.34
C SER A 234 -22.52 -37.51 11.45
N PRO A 235 -22.64 -38.09 10.23
CA PRO A 235 -21.56 -38.05 9.25
C PRO A 235 -21.43 -36.69 8.56
N PHE A 236 -22.38 -35.77 8.78
CA PHE A 236 -22.42 -34.43 8.17
C PHE A 236 -22.02 -33.35 9.18
N GLN A 237 -21.44 -32.25 8.67
CA GLN A 237 -21.14 -31.04 9.43
C GLN A 237 -22.42 -30.51 10.12
N PRO A 238 -22.34 -30.00 11.37
CA PRO A 238 -23.50 -29.45 12.05
C PRO A 238 -24.13 -28.29 11.27
N GLU A 239 -25.46 -28.21 11.26
CA GLU A 239 -26.16 -27.12 10.58
C GLU A 239 -26.41 -25.90 11.48
N PHE A 240 -26.27 -26.07 12.80
CA PHE A 240 -26.53 -25.02 13.80
C PHE A 240 -25.27 -24.21 14.14
N LEU A 241 -25.49 -22.96 14.53
CA LEU A 241 -24.42 -22.08 15.01
C LEU A 241 -24.09 -22.33 16.49
N PRO A 242 -22.85 -22.06 16.92
CA PRO A 242 -21.69 -21.70 16.10
C PRO A 242 -21.01 -22.93 15.46
N GLY A 243 -21.42 -24.14 15.86
CA GLY A 243 -20.78 -25.41 15.50
C GLY A 243 -20.63 -25.67 14.00
N ARG A 244 -21.48 -25.08 13.15
CA ARG A 244 -21.35 -25.15 11.68
C ARG A 244 -19.99 -24.66 11.17
N PHE A 245 -19.40 -23.67 11.84
CA PHE A 245 -18.22 -22.95 11.35
C PHE A 245 -16.98 -23.05 12.25
N GLU A 246 -17.15 -23.47 13.51
CA GLU A 246 -16.04 -23.68 14.45
C GLU A 246 -15.47 -25.10 14.32
N THR A 247 -14.76 -25.34 13.21
CA THR A 247 -14.14 -26.64 12.90
C THR A 247 -12.78 -26.78 13.59
N GLY A 248 -12.59 -27.90 14.28
CA GLY A 248 -11.37 -28.22 15.02
C GLY A 248 -11.39 -27.74 16.47
N THR A 249 -10.30 -27.99 17.20
CA THR A 249 -10.15 -27.49 18.58
C THR A 249 -9.98 -25.96 18.55
N PRO A 250 -10.82 -25.19 19.25
CA PRO A 250 -10.72 -23.74 19.24
C PRO A 250 -9.50 -23.25 20.04
N ASN A 251 -9.10 -22.00 19.82
CA ASN A 251 -8.01 -21.35 20.54
C ASN A 251 -8.45 -20.95 21.97
N GLY A 252 -8.64 -21.93 22.84
CA GLY A 252 -9.09 -21.73 24.22
C GLY A 252 -8.29 -20.68 25.01
N PRO A 253 -6.94 -20.71 25.04
CA PRO A 253 -6.16 -19.68 25.74
C PRO A 253 -6.39 -18.28 25.17
N GLY A 254 -6.42 -18.14 23.84
CA GLY A 254 -6.68 -16.88 23.17
C GLY A 254 -8.08 -16.33 23.49
N ILE A 255 -9.10 -17.19 23.42
CA ILE A 255 -10.50 -16.83 23.71
C ILE A 255 -10.67 -16.43 25.18
N ALA A 256 -9.99 -17.10 26.11
CA ALA A 256 -9.98 -16.71 27.52
C ALA A 256 -9.39 -15.30 27.72
N GLY A 257 -8.25 -15.01 27.08
CA GLY A 257 -7.66 -13.67 27.09
C GLY A 257 -8.56 -12.62 26.44
N LEU A 258 -9.22 -12.94 25.32
CA LEU A 258 -10.21 -12.06 24.68
C LEU A 258 -11.41 -11.80 25.61
N GLY A 259 -11.90 -12.82 26.30
CA GLY A 259 -13.00 -12.69 27.27
C GLY A 259 -12.66 -11.72 28.41
N ALA A 260 -11.43 -11.78 28.93
CA ALA A 260 -10.94 -10.83 29.92
C ALA A 260 -10.78 -9.42 29.34
N ALA A 261 -10.34 -9.28 28.09
CA ALA A 261 -10.22 -7.99 27.43
C ALA A 261 -11.60 -7.33 27.20
N LEU A 262 -12.61 -8.12 26.81
CA LEU A 262 -13.99 -7.66 26.67
C LEU A 262 -14.58 -7.20 28.00
N GLU A 263 -14.25 -7.88 29.10
CA GLU A 263 -14.65 -7.46 30.44
C GLU A 263 -14.06 -6.10 30.81
N PHE A 264 -12.77 -5.86 30.50
CA PHE A 264 -12.16 -4.54 30.65
C PHE A 264 -12.91 -3.47 29.85
N ILE A 265 -13.26 -3.77 28.59
CA ILE A 265 -13.97 -2.83 27.71
C ILE A 265 -15.38 -2.53 28.25
N LEU A 266 -16.12 -3.56 28.67
CA LEU A 266 -17.48 -3.42 29.20
C LEU A 266 -17.51 -2.65 30.53
N GLU A 267 -16.51 -2.83 31.40
CA GLU A 267 -16.38 -2.08 32.64
C GLU A 267 -15.94 -0.63 32.41
N THR A 268 -15.00 -0.41 31.49
CA THR A 268 -14.50 0.94 31.16
C THR A 268 -15.57 1.75 30.43
N GLY A 269 -16.36 1.08 29.58
CA GLY A 269 -17.33 1.69 28.69
C GLY A 269 -16.71 2.12 27.36
N ILE A 270 -17.35 1.74 26.25
CA ILE A 270 -16.90 2.08 24.90
C ILE A 270 -16.85 3.60 24.70
N GLU A 271 -17.80 4.35 25.27
CA GLU A 271 -17.82 5.81 25.15
C GLU A 271 -16.59 6.47 25.78
N VAL A 272 -16.11 5.95 26.93
CA VAL A 272 -14.90 6.45 27.58
C VAL A 272 -13.67 6.15 26.73
N ILE A 273 -13.60 4.94 26.15
CA ILE A 273 -12.52 4.56 25.24
C ILE A 273 -12.52 5.47 24.01
N ARG A 274 -13.68 5.67 23.40
CA ARG A 274 -13.88 6.52 22.22
C ARG A 274 -13.49 7.96 22.50
N GLN A 275 -13.96 8.56 23.59
CA GLN A 275 -13.63 9.93 23.98
C GLN A 275 -12.12 10.12 24.17
N LYS A 276 -11.45 9.16 24.82
CA LYS A 276 -9.99 9.22 24.98
C LYS A 276 -9.27 9.13 23.64
N GLU A 277 -9.68 8.21 22.77
CA GLU A 277 -9.13 8.08 21.42
C GLU A 277 -9.33 9.37 20.60
N GLN A 278 -10.53 9.97 20.64
CA GLN A 278 -10.85 11.22 19.95
C GLN A 278 -10.01 12.38 20.47
N MET A 279 -9.84 12.51 21.79
CA MET A 279 -9.00 13.53 22.40
C MET A 279 -7.55 13.43 21.90
N LEU A 280 -6.94 12.25 21.98
CA LEU A 280 -5.55 12.03 21.53
C LEU A 280 -5.40 12.23 20.02
N THR A 281 -6.38 11.77 19.24
CA THR A 281 -6.41 11.97 17.78
C THR A 281 -6.50 13.45 17.44
N GLY A 282 -7.38 14.21 18.11
CA GLY A 282 -7.52 15.65 17.94
C GLY A 282 -6.23 16.39 18.27
N MET A 283 -5.57 16.05 19.38
CA MET A 283 -4.26 16.62 19.75
C MET A 283 -3.20 16.37 18.67
N ILE A 284 -3.10 15.13 18.16
CA ILE A 284 -2.13 14.82 17.10
C ILE A 284 -2.44 15.63 15.84
N LEU A 285 -3.71 15.64 15.38
CA LEU A 285 -4.11 16.35 14.17
C LEU A 285 -3.81 17.85 14.27
N GLU A 286 -4.26 18.49 15.35
CA GLU A 286 -4.07 19.93 15.58
C GLU A 286 -2.58 20.29 15.56
N LYS A 287 -1.75 19.52 16.29
CA LYS A 287 -0.33 19.81 16.42
C LYS A 287 0.45 19.49 15.16
N LEU A 288 0.14 18.39 14.45
CA LEU A 288 0.78 18.07 13.17
C LEU A 288 0.47 19.11 12.09
N GLN A 289 -0.76 19.65 12.06
CA GLN A 289 -1.15 20.72 11.11
C GLN A 289 -0.32 22.01 11.28
N GLN A 290 0.21 22.26 12.48
CA GLN A 290 1.03 23.44 12.77
C GLN A 290 2.49 23.27 12.34
N ILE A 291 2.92 22.05 11.98
CA ILE A 291 4.30 21.78 11.57
C ILE A 291 4.43 22.00 10.06
N ALA A 292 5.26 22.97 9.67
CA ALA A 292 5.56 23.22 8.27
C ALA A 292 6.16 21.97 7.60
N GLY A 293 5.62 21.60 6.44
CA GLY A 293 6.07 20.45 5.67
C GLY A 293 5.39 19.13 6.00
N ILE A 294 4.42 19.11 6.91
CA ILE A 294 3.55 17.94 7.11
C ILE A 294 2.39 17.95 6.11
N GLU A 295 2.16 16.80 5.50
CA GLU A 295 0.98 16.52 4.67
C GLU A 295 0.14 15.45 5.37
N LEU A 296 -1.11 15.76 5.68
CA LEU A 296 -2.05 14.87 6.36
C LEU A 296 -3.09 14.29 5.39
N TYR A 297 -3.52 13.06 5.65
CA TYR A 297 -4.49 12.33 4.84
C TYR A 297 -5.72 11.90 5.64
N GLY A 298 -6.89 11.97 5.02
CA GLY A 298 -8.19 11.65 5.64
C GLY A 298 -9.05 12.88 5.86
N VAL A 299 -10.13 12.71 6.62
CA VAL A 299 -11.10 13.79 6.91
C VAL A 299 -10.58 14.83 7.90
N LEU A 300 -9.53 14.50 8.65
CA LEU A 300 -8.87 15.39 9.62
C LEU A 300 -9.83 15.92 10.70
N ASP A 301 -10.80 15.09 11.07
CA ASP A 301 -11.82 15.41 12.04
C ASP A 301 -11.96 14.22 13.00
N PRO A 302 -11.58 14.37 14.28
CA PRO A 302 -11.59 13.27 15.25
C PRO A 302 -13.00 12.69 15.50
N ASP A 303 -14.07 13.42 15.19
CA ASP A 303 -15.45 12.91 15.29
C ASP A 303 -15.81 11.98 14.14
N ARG A 304 -15.15 12.16 12.99
CA ARG A 304 -15.43 11.44 11.74
C ARG A 304 -14.36 10.40 11.38
N GLN A 305 -13.42 10.15 12.29
CA GLN A 305 -12.40 9.11 12.13
C GLN A 305 -12.07 8.38 13.44
N VAL A 306 -11.52 7.18 13.33
CA VAL A 306 -10.88 6.45 14.44
C VAL A 306 -9.47 6.98 14.70
N GLY A 307 -8.78 6.47 15.72
CA GLY A 307 -7.40 6.80 16.07
C GLY A 307 -6.37 6.27 15.08
N VAL A 308 -6.51 6.64 13.80
CA VAL A 308 -5.62 6.33 12.70
C VAL A 308 -5.35 7.63 11.95
N ILE A 309 -4.08 8.03 11.90
CA ILE A 309 -3.65 9.24 11.24
C ILE A 309 -2.50 8.88 10.32
N SER A 310 -2.68 9.15 9.02
CA SER A 310 -1.62 9.02 8.02
C SER A 310 -1.07 10.39 7.68
N PHE A 311 0.25 10.51 7.61
CA PHE A 311 0.92 11.73 7.23
C PHE A 311 2.24 11.45 6.49
N ASN A 312 2.77 12.47 5.85
CA ASN A 312 4.10 12.49 5.26
C ASN A 312 4.84 13.77 5.65
N VAL A 313 6.18 13.71 5.66
CA VAL A 313 7.06 14.85 5.98
C VAL A 313 7.81 15.26 4.71
N LEU A 314 7.37 16.35 4.06
CA LEU A 314 7.94 16.86 2.81
C LEU A 314 8.14 15.72 1.78
N ASP A 315 9.38 15.57 1.33
CA ASP A 315 9.84 14.57 0.37
C ASP A 315 10.62 13.43 1.03
N VAL A 316 10.58 13.34 2.37
CA VAL A 316 11.27 12.27 3.09
C VAL A 316 10.51 10.97 2.89
N ASN A 317 11.24 9.89 2.58
CA ASN A 317 10.64 8.57 2.49
C ASN A 317 9.98 8.21 3.84
N PRO A 318 8.71 7.78 3.87
CA PRO A 318 8.03 7.40 5.11
C PRO A 318 8.80 6.37 5.92
N GLU A 319 9.48 5.44 5.28
CA GLU A 319 10.32 4.43 5.95
C GLU A 319 11.48 5.08 6.72
N GLU A 320 12.15 6.09 6.14
CA GLU A 320 13.20 6.85 6.85
C GLU A 320 12.62 7.57 8.08
N VAL A 321 11.44 8.19 7.96
CA VAL A 321 10.78 8.85 9.08
C VAL A 321 10.46 7.84 10.19
N GLY A 322 9.94 6.67 9.82
CA GLY A 322 9.65 5.59 10.76
C GLY A 322 10.90 5.07 11.48
N THR A 323 11.99 4.85 10.74
CA THR A 323 13.28 4.42 11.32
C THR A 323 13.82 5.46 12.29
N VAL A 324 13.78 6.75 11.95
CA VAL A 324 14.27 7.81 12.85
C VAL A 324 13.39 7.90 14.12
N LEU A 325 12.07 7.82 13.98
CA LEU A 325 11.15 7.80 15.12
C LEU A 325 11.46 6.65 16.07
N ASP A 326 11.72 5.45 15.55
CA ASP A 326 12.02 4.26 16.35
C ASP A 326 13.44 4.33 16.97
N GLU A 327 14.48 4.46 16.15
CA GLU A 327 15.87 4.32 16.61
C GLU A 327 16.38 5.51 17.44
N VAL A 328 15.91 6.72 17.15
CA VAL A 328 16.38 7.95 17.83
C VAL A 328 15.46 8.35 18.97
N PHE A 329 14.14 8.25 18.75
CA PHE A 329 13.15 8.74 19.70
C PHE A 329 12.44 7.61 20.47
N GLY A 330 12.59 6.34 20.10
CA GLY A 330 11.89 5.23 20.74
C GLY A 330 10.38 5.24 20.48
N ILE A 331 9.94 5.82 19.36
CA ILE A 331 8.53 5.96 18.98
C ILE A 331 8.19 4.95 17.86
N MET A 332 7.39 3.95 18.21
CA MET A 332 6.99 2.89 17.30
C MET A 332 5.76 3.29 16.48
N VAL A 333 5.97 3.43 15.17
CA VAL A 333 4.92 3.78 14.18
C VAL A 333 4.82 2.70 13.08
N ARG A 334 3.96 2.92 12.06
CA ARG A 334 3.92 2.07 10.85
C ARG A 334 4.20 2.89 9.61
N THR A 335 4.87 2.30 8.63
CA THR A 335 5.17 2.93 7.34
C THR A 335 4.74 2.03 6.18
N GLY A 336 4.62 2.59 4.99
CA GLY A 336 4.32 1.87 3.74
C GLY A 336 2.85 1.92 3.34
N LEU A 337 2.36 0.83 2.75
CA LEU A 337 1.01 0.75 2.14
C LEU A 337 -0.08 0.17 3.05
N HIS A 338 0.25 -0.13 4.31
CA HIS A 338 -0.69 -0.62 5.34
C HIS A 338 -1.64 -1.73 4.89
N CYS A 339 -1.20 -2.59 3.96
CA CYS A 339 -2.02 -3.63 3.35
C CYS A 339 -3.31 -3.14 2.65
N ALA A 340 -3.35 -1.90 2.17
CA ALA A 340 -4.49 -1.30 1.49
C ALA A 340 -4.03 -0.48 0.26
N PRO A 341 -3.44 -1.12 -0.79
CA PRO A 341 -2.89 -0.40 -1.93
C PRO A 341 -3.92 0.44 -2.69
N GLU A 342 -5.18 -0.02 -2.83
CA GLU A 342 -6.23 0.77 -3.48
C GLU A 342 -6.60 2.02 -2.67
N ALA A 343 -6.56 1.94 -1.33
CA ALA A 343 -6.74 3.11 -0.47
C ALA A 343 -5.61 4.13 -0.69
N HIS A 344 -4.37 3.65 -0.81
CA HIS A 344 -3.22 4.50 -1.14
C HIS A 344 -3.34 5.12 -2.55
N LYS A 345 -3.84 4.39 -3.55
CA LYS A 345 -4.15 5.00 -4.86
C LYS A 345 -5.21 6.10 -4.74
N THR A 346 -6.28 5.83 -3.99
CA THR A 346 -7.40 6.77 -3.77
C THR A 346 -6.92 8.08 -3.14
N ILE A 347 -6.02 8.02 -2.17
CA ILE A 347 -5.48 9.23 -1.50
C ILE A 347 -4.21 9.78 -2.15
N GLY A 348 -3.75 9.21 -3.27
CA GLY A 348 -2.60 9.70 -4.03
C GLY A 348 -1.22 9.37 -3.44
N THR A 349 -1.09 8.28 -2.67
CA THR A 349 0.15 7.89 -1.98
C THR A 349 0.68 6.51 -2.38
N ILE A 350 0.20 5.90 -3.47
CA ILE A 350 0.61 4.54 -3.87
C ILE A 350 2.11 4.37 -4.11
N GLU A 351 2.78 5.40 -4.62
CA GLU A 351 4.22 5.33 -4.97
C GLU A 351 5.14 5.32 -3.74
N ARG A 352 4.74 5.98 -2.64
CA ARG A 352 5.60 6.16 -1.45
C ARG A 352 5.02 5.60 -0.15
N GLY A 353 3.71 5.39 -0.07
CA GLY A 353 3.01 5.08 1.16
C GLY A 353 2.86 6.28 2.11
N THR A 354 2.63 5.99 3.38
CA THR A 354 2.52 7.02 4.44
C THR A 354 3.20 6.57 5.72
N VAL A 355 3.57 7.52 6.57
CA VAL A 355 3.75 7.26 8.00
C VAL A 355 2.36 7.22 8.63
N ARG A 356 2.07 6.20 9.42
CA ARG A 356 0.79 6.03 10.10
C ARG A 356 1.02 5.89 11.60
N VAL A 357 0.37 6.77 12.34
CA VAL A 357 0.27 6.70 13.80
C VAL A 357 -1.15 6.35 14.21
N SER A 358 -1.24 5.65 15.33
CA SER A 358 -2.51 5.18 15.87
C SER A 358 -2.44 5.11 17.39
N PRO A 359 -2.89 6.16 18.10
CA PRO A 359 -2.96 6.13 19.55
C PRO A 359 -4.00 5.08 19.99
N GLY A 360 -3.76 4.48 21.14
CA GLY A 360 -4.66 3.53 21.80
C GLY A 360 -5.06 4.03 23.19
N PHE A 361 -5.91 3.26 23.85
CA PHE A 361 -6.48 3.64 25.16
C PHE A 361 -5.43 3.88 26.25
N PHE A 362 -4.26 3.24 26.18
CA PHE A 362 -3.20 3.39 27.18
C PHE A 362 -2.25 4.54 26.92
N ASN A 363 -2.33 5.18 25.75
CA ASN A 363 -1.46 6.31 25.47
C ASN A 363 -1.85 7.54 26.31
N THR A 364 -0.90 8.47 26.48
CA THR A 364 -1.08 9.69 27.28
C THR A 364 -0.85 10.96 26.47
N PRO A 365 -1.40 12.12 26.88
CA PRO A 365 -1.10 13.41 26.27
C PRO A 365 0.41 13.73 26.20
N GLU A 366 1.17 13.34 27.22
CA GLU A 366 2.63 13.58 27.29
C GLU A 366 3.38 12.76 26.22
N GLU A 367 2.94 11.53 25.95
CA GLU A 367 3.46 10.72 24.84
C GLU A 367 3.16 11.36 23.48
N ILE A 368 1.98 11.97 23.33
CA ILE A 368 1.63 12.70 22.11
C ILE A 368 2.52 13.93 21.95
N ASP A 369 2.75 14.68 23.01
CA ASP A 369 3.60 15.87 22.99
C ASP A 369 5.04 15.52 22.60
N TYR A 370 5.58 14.45 23.20
CA TYR A 370 6.91 13.93 22.84
C TYR A 370 6.98 13.48 21.37
N PHE A 371 5.92 12.84 20.85
CA PHE A 371 5.84 12.48 19.43
C PHE A 371 5.83 13.72 18.52
N ILE A 372 5.07 14.76 18.87
CA ILE A 372 5.03 16.00 18.10
C ILE A 372 6.39 16.68 18.08
N GLU A 373 7.10 16.76 19.22
CA GLU A 373 8.46 17.30 19.30
C GLU A 373 9.42 16.55 18.37
N ALA A 374 9.36 15.21 18.37
CA ALA A 374 10.17 14.37 17.48
C ALA A 374 9.87 14.66 15.99
N VAL A 375 8.59 14.76 15.61
CA VAL A 375 8.21 15.08 14.23
C VAL A 375 8.63 16.49 13.85
N GLN A 376 8.53 17.47 14.75
CA GLN A 376 9.03 18.83 14.52
C GLN A 376 10.54 18.84 14.27
N GLU A 377 11.32 18.06 15.03
CA GLU A 377 12.76 17.94 14.83
C GLU A 377 13.08 17.28 13.47
N ILE A 378 12.36 16.21 13.11
CA ILE A 378 12.51 15.54 11.81
C ILE A 378 12.16 16.51 10.68
N ALA A 379 11.04 17.23 10.77
CA ALA A 379 10.60 18.19 9.76
C ALA A 379 11.60 19.36 9.63
N LYS A 380 12.10 19.88 10.76
CA LYS A 380 13.15 20.90 10.78
C LYS A 380 14.41 20.38 10.10
N LYS A 381 14.91 19.20 10.46
CA LYS A 381 16.08 18.58 9.82
C LYS A 381 15.85 18.23 8.36
N ALA A 382 14.63 17.87 7.95
CA ALA A 382 14.28 17.68 6.55
C ALA A 382 14.31 18.99 5.77
N GLY A 383 13.88 20.10 6.40
CA GLY A 383 14.04 21.46 5.87
C GLY A 383 15.47 22.03 5.95
N HIS A 384 16.33 21.47 6.82
CA HIS A 384 17.74 21.86 7.01
C HIS A 384 18.75 20.86 6.43
N ARG A 385 18.31 19.72 5.85
CA ARG A 385 19.18 18.90 4.99
C ARG A 385 19.64 19.89 3.93
N PRO A 386 20.97 20.08 3.72
CA PRO A 386 21.40 20.94 2.65
C PRO A 386 20.79 20.40 1.37
N SER A 387 19.80 21.13 0.85
CA SER A 387 19.62 21.25 -0.58
C SER A 387 20.99 21.69 -1.08
N HIS A 388 21.83 20.73 -1.47
CA HIS A 388 23.04 21.11 -2.15
C HIS A 388 22.59 21.79 -3.45
N ALA A 389 22.73 23.12 -3.46
CA ALA A 389 22.66 24.04 -4.59
C ALA A 389 21.21 24.25 -5.12
N GLU A 390 20.70 25.46 -5.42
CA GLU A 390 21.32 26.77 -5.68
C GLU A 390 20.36 27.92 -5.39
N GLU A 391 20.92 29.04 -4.92
CA GLU A 391 20.42 30.37 -5.29
C GLU A 391 21.20 30.84 -6.54
N LYS A 392 20.49 31.07 -7.65
CA LYS A 392 20.55 32.32 -8.43
C LYS A 392 19.54 32.24 -9.58
N ALA A 393 18.47 33.02 -9.46
CA ALA A 393 17.60 33.32 -10.58
C ALA A 393 18.36 34.20 -11.59
N ALA A 394 18.56 33.69 -12.81
CA ALA A 394 18.65 34.54 -13.98
C ALA A 394 17.23 34.82 -14.47
N THR A 395 16.83 36.08 -14.47
CA THR A 395 15.54 36.52 -15.00
C THR A 395 15.47 36.20 -16.51
N GLY A 396 14.66 35.21 -16.89
CA GLY A 396 14.36 34.88 -18.31
C GLY A 396 14.28 33.39 -18.68
N ASP A 397 14.73 32.48 -17.82
CA ASP A 397 14.81 31.05 -18.13
C ASP A 397 13.46 30.31 -18.03
N PHE A 398 13.26 29.31 -18.91
CA PHE A 398 12.05 28.49 -18.97
C PHE A 398 11.93 27.50 -17.80
N VAL A 399 13.05 26.88 -17.44
CA VAL A 399 13.23 26.06 -16.24
C VAL A 399 14.34 26.69 -15.40
N THR A 400 13.99 27.11 -14.19
CA THR A 400 14.89 27.87 -13.30
C THR A 400 15.81 26.99 -12.45
N GLY A 401 15.69 25.65 -12.56
CA GLY A 401 16.48 24.69 -11.80
C GLY A 401 15.76 23.35 -11.61
N TYR A 402 16.26 22.50 -10.72
CA TYR A 402 15.66 21.22 -10.34
C TYR A 402 15.88 20.92 -8.86
N ARG A 403 15.11 19.97 -8.32
CA ARG A 403 15.31 19.44 -6.96
C ARG A 403 15.45 17.94 -7.00
N ILE A 404 16.57 17.40 -6.54
CA ILE A 404 16.76 15.95 -6.41
C ILE A 404 15.75 15.40 -5.38
N ARG A 405 14.92 14.45 -5.79
CA ARG A 405 13.86 13.82 -4.98
C ARG A 405 14.27 12.48 -4.42
N GLN A 406 15.00 11.69 -5.20
CA GLN A 406 15.28 10.30 -4.87
C GLN A 406 16.64 9.86 -5.41
N THR A 407 17.36 9.09 -4.59
CA THR A 407 18.50 8.29 -5.00
C THR A 407 18.22 6.83 -4.65
N SER A 408 18.31 5.93 -5.62
CA SER A 408 18.16 4.49 -5.38
C SER A 408 19.31 3.73 -6.03
N PRO A 409 19.65 2.51 -5.56
CA PRO A 409 20.59 1.64 -6.28
C PRO A 409 20.12 1.41 -7.73
N CYS A 410 21.05 1.39 -8.68
CA CYS A 410 20.75 1.07 -10.07
C CYS A 410 20.50 -0.44 -10.21
N PHE A 411 19.33 -0.83 -10.71
CA PHE A 411 18.93 -2.24 -10.84
C PHE A 411 19.89 -3.10 -11.69
N SER A 412 20.68 -2.48 -12.58
CA SER A 412 21.61 -3.19 -13.47
C SER A 412 23.07 -3.17 -13.00
N ASP A 413 23.42 -2.40 -11.97
CA ASP A 413 24.80 -2.19 -11.52
C ASP A 413 24.80 -1.72 -10.06
N GLU A 414 25.07 -2.63 -9.12
CA GLU A 414 25.01 -2.37 -7.66
C GLU A 414 25.99 -1.29 -7.19
N LYS A 415 26.99 -0.93 -8.00
CA LYS A 415 27.94 0.15 -7.70
C LYS A 415 27.49 1.52 -8.18
N LYS A 416 26.35 1.62 -8.87
CA LYS A 416 25.83 2.86 -9.43
C LYS A 416 24.46 3.19 -8.86
N ILE A 417 24.11 4.46 -8.92
CA ILE A 417 22.83 4.98 -8.44
C ILE A 417 21.96 5.46 -9.60
N ARG A 418 20.66 5.39 -9.40
CA ARG A 418 19.63 6.11 -10.16
C ARG A 418 19.26 7.36 -9.37
N VAL A 419 19.20 8.50 -10.04
CA VAL A 419 18.86 9.78 -9.43
C VAL A 419 17.63 10.36 -10.12
N VAL A 420 16.65 10.81 -9.34
CA VAL A 420 15.43 11.46 -9.84
C VAL A 420 15.40 12.89 -9.32
N ALA A 421 15.11 13.85 -10.19
CA ALA A 421 14.94 15.25 -9.84
C ALA A 421 13.59 15.78 -10.34
N SER A 422 12.87 16.53 -9.49
CA SER A 422 11.67 17.24 -9.88
C SER A 422 12.00 18.59 -10.52
N LEU A 423 11.20 18.98 -11.48
CA LEU A 423 11.24 20.28 -12.14
C LEU A 423 10.17 21.21 -11.56
N PRO A 424 10.42 22.53 -11.48
CA PRO A 424 9.46 23.51 -10.97
C PRO A 424 8.32 23.83 -11.97
N ARG A 425 8.43 23.36 -13.21
CA ARG A 425 7.49 23.63 -14.30
C ARG A 425 7.25 22.36 -15.12
N ASP A 426 6.06 22.26 -15.70
CA ASP A 426 5.72 21.28 -16.73
C ASP A 426 6.51 21.57 -18.02
N ILE A 427 7.28 20.59 -18.48
CA ILE A 427 8.11 20.67 -19.70
C ILE A 427 7.58 19.81 -20.86
N GLU A 428 6.38 19.22 -20.76
CA GLU A 428 5.81 18.35 -21.79
C GLU A 428 5.77 19.03 -23.17
N GLU A 429 5.53 20.35 -23.20
CA GLU A 429 5.49 21.15 -24.43
C GLU A 429 6.80 21.12 -25.23
N LEU A 430 7.93 20.81 -24.58
CA LEU A 430 9.23 20.73 -25.22
C LEU A 430 9.54 19.38 -25.86
N PHE A 431 8.83 18.30 -25.52
CA PHE A 431 9.20 16.95 -25.97
C PHE A 431 9.26 16.78 -27.49
N PRO A 432 8.36 17.34 -28.31
CA PRO A 432 8.47 17.27 -29.77
C PRO A 432 9.72 17.99 -30.32
N TYR A 433 10.13 19.10 -29.69
CA TYR A 433 11.31 19.88 -30.09
C TYR A 433 12.61 19.20 -29.65
N LEU A 434 12.63 18.67 -28.43
CA LEU A 434 13.73 17.86 -27.91
C LEU A 434 13.94 16.61 -28.76
N ASN A 435 12.86 15.98 -29.23
CA ASN A 435 12.94 14.83 -30.11
C ASN A 435 13.52 15.18 -31.50
N ALA A 436 13.26 16.38 -32.02
CA ALA A 436 13.86 16.86 -33.25
C ALA A 436 15.36 17.16 -33.10
N VAL A 437 15.78 17.73 -31.97
CA VAL A 437 17.16 18.18 -31.72
C VAL A 437 18.06 17.06 -31.18
N LEU A 438 17.62 16.37 -30.12
CA LEU A 438 18.43 15.38 -29.39
C LEU A 438 18.28 13.96 -29.94
N ARG A 439 17.33 13.74 -30.86
CA ARG A 439 17.06 12.45 -31.50
C ARG A 439 16.85 11.31 -30.50
N GLY A 440 16.11 11.61 -29.43
CA GLY A 440 15.70 10.65 -28.42
C GLY A 440 14.50 9.80 -28.85
N ASN A 441 13.78 9.29 -27.85
CA ASN A 441 12.52 8.58 -28.02
C ASN A 441 11.42 9.31 -27.24
N TYR A 442 10.45 9.88 -27.96
CA TYR A 442 9.27 10.50 -27.35
C TYR A 442 8.10 9.51 -27.33
N ASN A 443 7.71 9.06 -26.13
CA ASN A 443 6.51 8.25 -25.90
C ASN A 443 5.33 9.17 -25.53
N GLN A 444 4.34 9.25 -26.42
CA GLN A 444 3.16 10.10 -26.23
C GLN A 444 2.18 9.55 -25.19
N GLU A 445 2.07 8.24 -25.05
CA GLU A 445 1.13 7.61 -24.09
C GLU A 445 1.60 7.78 -22.65
N GLU A 446 2.91 7.59 -22.43
CA GLU A 446 3.53 7.72 -21.10
C GLU A 446 3.98 9.15 -20.78
N LYS A 447 3.80 10.08 -21.73
CA LYS A 447 4.29 11.46 -21.64
C LYS A 447 5.76 11.51 -21.21
N SER A 448 6.62 10.77 -21.90
CA SER A 448 8.02 10.65 -21.53
C SER A 448 8.95 10.83 -22.73
N PHE A 449 10.08 11.50 -22.51
CA PHE A 449 11.13 11.67 -23.52
C PHE A 449 12.44 11.09 -23.00
N THR A 450 13.01 10.12 -23.70
CA THR A 450 14.25 9.45 -23.28
C THR A 450 15.37 9.73 -24.27
N PHE A 451 16.54 10.10 -23.78
CA PHE A 451 17.74 10.28 -24.60
C PHE A 451 19.00 9.86 -23.84
N SER A 452 20.14 9.79 -24.52
CA SER A 452 21.42 9.48 -23.92
C SER A 452 22.28 10.74 -23.83
N TYR A 453 22.87 11.00 -22.67
CA TYR A 453 23.81 12.09 -22.43
C TYR A 453 25.09 11.54 -21.81
N GLU A 454 26.24 11.73 -22.45
CA GLU A 454 27.52 11.09 -22.06
C GLU A 454 27.41 9.56 -21.86
N GLY A 455 26.63 8.87 -22.70
CA GLY A 455 26.40 7.42 -22.59
C GLY A 455 25.46 7.00 -21.45
N ARG A 456 24.82 7.95 -20.74
CA ARG A 456 23.87 7.68 -19.65
C ARG A 456 22.43 7.94 -20.10
N PRO A 457 21.48 7.03 -19.82
CA PRO A 457 20.08 7.26 -20.16
C PRO A 457 19.47 8.31 -19.23
N VAL A 458 18.91 9.36 -19.85
CA VAL A 458 18.13 10.43 -19.22
C VAL A 458 16.69 10.29 -19.67
N VAL A 459 15.76 10.24 -18.71
CA VAL A 459 14.31 10.21 -18.96
C VAL A 459 13.70 11.51 -18.46
N LEU A 460 12.99 12.23 -19.31
CA LEU A 460 12.20 13.41 -18.98
C LEU A 460 10.73 13.05 -18.95
N GLN A 461 10.02 13.60 -17.98
CA GLN A 461 8.58 13.53 -17.76
C GLN A 461 8.09 14.94 -17.40
N PRO A 462 6.77 15.23 -17.43
CA PRO A 462 6.26 16.60 -17.40
C PRO A 462 6.87 17.44 -16.30
N THR A 463 6.99 16.91 -15.08
CA THR A 463 7.55 17.63 -13.92
C THR A 463 8.78 16.97 -13.32
N GLN A 464 9.49 16.10 -14.06
CA GLN A 464 10.67 15.42 -13.51
C GLN A 464 11.66 14.94 -14.57
N MET A 465 12.92 14.76 -14.14
CA MET A 465 13.96 14.10 -14.91
C MET A 465 14.62 12.98 -14.09
N THR A 466 14.98 11.88 -14.75
CA THR A 466 15.62 10.72 -14.16
C THR A 466 16.93 10.45 -14.88
N LEU A 467 18.01 10.27 -14.12
CA LEU A 467 19.28 9.72 -14.61
C LEU A 467 19.39 8.26 -14.18
N GLY A 468 19.38 7.35 -15.15
CA GLY A 468 19.28 5.91 -14.88
C GLY A 468 20.55 5.26 -14.34
N LYS A 469 21.73 5.85 -14.60
CA LYS A 469 23.04 5.28 -14.25
C LYS A 469 24.08 6.37 -13.98
N THR A 470 24.52 6.53 -12.74
CA THR A 470 25.61 7.46 -12.36
C THR A 470 26.42 6.93 -11.18
N GLU A 471 27.69 7.34 -11.11
CA GLU A 471 28.64 6.93 -10.08
C GLU A 471 28.29 7.53 -8.72
N ASP A 472 27.93 8.81 -8.70
CA ASP A 472 27.57 9.56 -7.50
C ASP A 472 26.61 10.71 -7.82
N LEU A 473 26.21 11.41 -6.76
CA LEU A 473 25.33 12.58 -6.81
C LEU A 473 25.98 13.81 -7.47
N ALA A 474 27.30 13.97 -7.39
CA ALA A 474 27.99 15.11 -7.99
C ALA A 474 27.93 15.01 -9.51
N LYS A 475 28.23 13.83 -10.06
CA LYS A 475 28.13 13.57 -11.49
C LYS A 475 26.68 13.60 -12.00
N ALA A 476 25.72 13.20 -11.16
CA ALA A 476 24.30 13.33 -11.49
C ALA A 476 23.88 14.79 -11.71
N LYS A 477 24.39 15.69 -10.86
CA LYS A 477 24.12 17.13 -10.93
C LYS A 477 24.72 17.77 -12.17
N GLU A 478 25.97 17.45 -12.49
CA GLU A 478 26.59 17.94 -13.73
C GLU A 478 25.75 17.60 -14.96
N VAL A 479 25.20 16.38 -15.01
CA VAL A 479 24.29 15.96 -16.07
C VAL A 479 22.98 16.77 -16.01
N PHE A 480 22.33 16.89 -14.86
CA PHE A 480 21.08 17.64 -14.74
C PHE A 480 21.24 19.13 -15.06
N ASP A 481 22.34 19.77 -14.67
CA ASP A 481 22.65 21.17 -15.01
C ASP A 481 22.80 21.34 -16.52
N ALA A 482 23.43 20.38 -17.20
CA ALA A 482 23.51 20.36 -18.66
C ALA A 482 22.13 20.15 -19.30
N VAL A 483 21.30 19.27 -18.74
CA VAL A 483 19.92 19.06 -19.22
C VAL A 483 19.09 20.32 -19.08
N ILE A 484 19.18 21.06 -17.96
CA ILE A 484 18.49 22.35 -17.80
C ILE A 484 18.91 23.35 -18.87
N LYS A 485 20.22 23.47 -19.15
CA LYS A 485 20.72 24.34 -20.22
C LYS A 485 20.14 23.96 -21.59
N ILE A 486 20.06 22.66 -21.87
CA ILE A 486 19.45 22.16 -23.11
C ILE A 486 17.96 22.52 -23.17
N LEU A 487 17.20 22.33 -22.08
CA LEU A 487 15.79 22.68 -22.02
C LEU A 487 15.56 24.18 -22.29
N ASN A 488 16.35 25.04 -21.65
CA ASN A 488 16.25 26.50 -21.83
C ASN A 488 16.66 26.93 -23.24
N LYS A 489 17.72 26.35 -23.82
CA LYS A 489 18.15 26.63 -25.20
C LYS A 489 17.09 26.20 -26.21
N VAL A 490 16.56 24.99 -26.08
CA VAL A 490 15.51 24.46 -26.97
C VAL A 490 14.24 25.30 -26.86
N TYR A 491 13.85 25.72 -25.64
CA TYR A 491 12.72 26.63 -25.48
C TYR A 491 12.97 27.97 -26.16
N ALA A 492 14.16 28.58 -25.99
CA ALA A 492 14.49 29.87 -26.60
C ALA A 492 14.49 29.83 -28.14
N GLU A 493 14.86 28.70 -28.73
CA GLU A 493 14.97 28.53 -30.19
C GLU A 493 13.79 27.77 -30.82
N ARG A 494 12.73 27.46 -30.04
CA ARG A 494 11.61 26.61 -30.47
C ARG A 494 10.94 27.05 -31.76
N ASP A 495 10.87 28.36 -32.04
CA ASP A 495 10.26 28.90 -33.26
C ASP A 495 11.08 28.60 -34.53
N ARG A 496 12.35 28.19 -34.37
CA ARG A 496 13.27 27.78 -35.45
C ARG A 496 13.36 26.26 -35.60
N ILE A 497 12.80 25.50 -34.66
CA ILE A 497 12.87 24.04 -34.62
C ILE A 497 11.55 23.48 -35.15
N VAL A 498 11.61 22.63 -36.17
CA VAL A 498 10.43 21.89 -36.63
C VAL A 498 10.19 20.71 -35.67
N PRO A 499 9.08 20.67 -34.91
CA PRO A 499 8.85 19.61 -33.92
C PRO A 499 8.65 18.25 -34.59
N SER A 500 9.19 17.19 -33.98
CA SER A 500 9.05 15.82 -34.46
C SER A 500 8.43 14.93 -33.40
N THR A 501 7.38 14.20 -33.78
CA THR A 501 6.78 13.13 -32.95
C THR A 501 7.17 11.73 -33.41
N LYS A 502 7.87 11.61 -34.54
CA LYS A 502 8.29 10.32 -35.07
C LYS A 502 9.50 9.78 -34.28
N PRO A 503 9.55 8.47 -34.01
CA PRO A 503 10.74 7.83 -33.44
C PRO A 503 11.94 8.06 -34.35
N GLN A 504 13.03 8.59 -33.81
CA GLN A 504 14.29 8.66 -34.54
C GLN A 504 14.96 7.28 -34.49
N ILE A 505 15.55 6.83 -35.60
CA ILE A 505 16.18 5.51 -35.70
C ILE A 505 17.22 5.40 -34.56
N GLN A 506 17.02 4.48 -33.62
CA GLN A 506 18.00 4.16 -32.57
C GLN A 506 18.60 2.78 -32.85
N LEU A 507 19.93 2.70 -32.85
CA LEU A 507 20.62 1.41 -32.87
C LEU A 507 20.42 0.70 -31.52
N SER A 508 19.68 -0.40 -31.52
CA SER A 508 19.59 -1.29 -30.36
C SER A 508 20.82 -2.20 -30.26
N PRO A 509 21.35 -2.51 -29.06
CA PRO A 509 22.41 -3.49 -28.86
C PRO A 509 22.12 -4.86 -29.51
N PHE A 510 20.85 -5.26 -29.56
CA PHE A 510 20.43 -6.50 -30.21
C PHE A 510 20.69 -6.50 -31.73
N SER A 511 20.65 -5.33 -32.35
CA SER A 511 20.88 -5.14 -33.78
C SER A 511 22.30 -5.56 -34.18
N PHE A 512 23.28 -5.32 -33.30
CA PHE A 512 24.67 -5.74 -33.51
C PHE A 512 24.95 -7.13 -32.96
N TYR A 513 24.34 -7.47 -31.82
CA TYR A 513 24.54 -8.76 -31.17
C TYR A 513 24.29 -9.97 -32.08
N LYS A 514 23.28 -9.90 -32.97
CA LYS A 514 23.00 -10.97 -33.95
C LYS A 514 24.18 -11.27 -34.89
N HIS A 515 25.02 -10.27 -35.14
CA HIS A 515 26.16 -10.36 -36.04
C HIS A 515 27.48 -10.63 -35.30
N LEU A 516 27.54 -10.48 -33.97
CA LEU A 516 28.74 -10.81 -33.21
C LEU A 516 29.02 -12.33 -33.19
N PRO A 517 30.27 -12.74 -32.88
CA PRO A 517 30.66 -14.16 -32.82
C PRO A 517 29.87 -14.98 -31.80
N ARG A 518 29.27 -14.32 -30.79
CA ARG A 518 28.43 -14.93 -29.74
C ARG A 518 29.12 -16.05 -28.94
N THR A 519 30.45 -16.03 -28.89
CA THR A 519 31.26 -17.00 -28.14
C THR A 519 31.34 -16.70 -26.65
N ASN A 520 31.02 -15.46 -26.22
CA ASN A 520 31.18 -14.99 -24.85
C ASN A 520 32.58 -15.29 -24.25
N CYS A 521 33.62 -15.22 -25.08
CA CYS A 521 34.99 -15.62 -24.73
C CYS A 521 35.67 -14.72 -23.68
N ARG A 522 35.06 -13.57 -23.34
CA ARG A 522 35.55 -12.57 -22.38
C ARG A 522 36.90 -11.91 -22.72
N LYS A 523 37.43 -12.16 -23.92
CA LYS A 523 38.71 -11.56 -24.38
C LYS A 523 38.68 -10.03 -24.52
N CYS A 524 37.50 -9.43 -24.61
CA CYS A 524 37.31 -7.97 -24.66
C CYS A 524 37.09 -7.32 -23.28
N GLY A 525 37.18 -8.10 -22.18
CA GLY A 525 36.91 -7.63 -20.81
C GLY A 525 35.45 -7.74 -20.39
N GLU A 526 34.52 -7.91 -21.34
CA GLU A 526 33.09 -8.03 -21.07
C GLU A 526 32.61 -9.47 -20.82
N LEU A 527 31.62 -9.63 -19.94
CA LEU A 527 31.09 -10.94 -19.55
C LEU A 527 30.35 -11.66 -20.69
N THR A 528 29.76 -10.90 -21.63
CA THR A 528 29.01 -11.43 -22.77
C THR A 528 29.22 -10.59 -24.03
N CYS A 529 29.01 -11.18 -25.22
CA CYS A 529 29.00 -10.43 -26.47
C CYS A 529 27.86 -9.40 -26.52
N LEU A 530 26.76 -9.60 -25.79
CA LEU A 530 25.68 -8.62 -25.70
C LEU A 530 26.10 -7.40 -24.88
N ALA A 531 26.86 -7.61 -23.80
CA ALA A 531 27.44 -6.52 -23.02
C ALA A 531 28.43 -5.69 -23.86
N PHE A 532 29.26 -6.36 -24.66
CA PHE A 532 30.11 -5.68 -25.65
C PHE A 532 29.30 -4.88 -26.69
N ALA A 533 28.23 -5.47 -27.25
CA ALA A 533 27.33 -4.75 -28.18
C ALA A 533 26.68 -3.53 -27.53
N SER A 534 26.29 -3.64 -26.26
CA SER A 534 25.74 -2.52 -25.49
C SER A 534 26.78 -1.42 -25.28
N GLY A 535 28.01 -1.79 -24.93
CA GLY A 535 29.10 -0.84 -24.80
C GLY A 535 29.53 -0.21 -26.14
N MET A 536 29.32 -0.88 -27.28
CA MET A 536 29.46 -0.24 -28.60
C MET A 536 28.43 0.86 -28.84
N ILE A 537 27.16 0.62 -28.50
CA ILE A 537 26.11 1.66 -28.57
C ILE A 537 26.42 2.84 -27.66
N GLN A 538 26.94 2.54 -26.47
CA GLN A 538 27.31 3.54 -25.46
C GLN A 538 28.63 4.26 -25.77
N GLY A 539 29.31 3.93 -26.88
CA GLY A 539 30.60 4.51 -27.27
C GLY A 539 31.78 4.09 -26.40
N THR A 540 31.57 3.14 -25.49
CA THR A 540 32.60 2.60 -24.58
C THR A 540 33.54 1.64 -25.31
N TYR A 541 33.06 0.96 -26.36
CA TYR A 541 33.85 0.05 -27.17
C TYR A 541 33.72 0.38 -28.66
N LYS A 542 34.82 0.23 -29.39
CA LYS A 542 34.85 0.16 -30.85
C LYS A 542 34.91 -1.29 -31.32
N LEU A 543 34.61 -1.53 -32.60
CA LEU A 543 34.65 -2.87 -33.21
C LEU A 543 35.99 -3.59 -33.00
N GLU A 544 37.09 -2.84 -33.03
CA GLU A 544 38.45 -3.34 -32.87
C GLU A 544 38.71 -3.89 -31.47
N ASN A 545 37.91 -3.48 -30.48
CA ASN A 545 38.03 -3.96 -29.10
C ASN A 545 37.51 -5.40 -28.90
N CYS A 546 36.95 -6.06 -29.92
CA CYS A 546 36.61 -7.49 -29.86
C CYS A 546 37.68 -8.34 -30.58
N PRO A 547 38.63 -8.99 -29.85
CA PRO A 547 39.71 -9.75 -30.49
C PRO A 547 39.21 -10.90 -31.36
N THR A 548 38.13 -11.58 -30.93
CA THR A 548 37.54 -12.70 -31.68
C THR A 548 36.90 -12.24 -32.99
N LEU A 549 36.31 -11.04 -33.04
CA LEU A 549 35.74 -10.50 -34.27
C LEU A 549 36.83 -10.10 -35.29
N GLN A 550 38.09 -9.97 -34.87
CA GLN A 550 39.21 -9.69 -35.76
C GLN A 550 39.79 -10.96 -36.40
N GLU A 551 39.39 -12.17 -35.98
CA GLU A 551 39.87 -13.41 -36.59
C GLU A 551 39.30 -13.57 -38.01
N PRO A 552 40.08 -14.09 -38.99
CA PRO A 552 39.65 -14.20 -40.39
C PRO A 552 38.33 -14.97 -40.59
N SER A 553 38.03 -15.91 -39.70
CA SER A 553 36.79 -16.70 -39.66
C SER A 553 35.52 -15.85 -39.50
N TYR A 554 35.63 -14.63 -38.96
CA TYR A 554 34.50 -13.73 -38.67
C TYR A 554 34.46 -12.48 -39.56
N ALA A 555 35.23 -12.45 -40.67
CA ALA A 555 35.29 -11.30 -41.57
C ALA A 555 33.91 -10.85 -42.12
N ARG A 556 33.02 -11.81 -42.46
CA ARG A 556 31.64 -11.49 -42.92
C ARG A 556 30.80 -10.82 -41.85
N GLN A 557 30.97 -11.23 -40.60
CA GLN A 557 30.24 -10.69 -39.46
C GLN A 557 30.70 -9.26 -39.15
N LYS A 558 32.01 -9.03 -39.19
CA LYS A 558 32.61 -7.70 -39.05
C LYS A 558 32.07 -6.72 -40.10
N ALA A 559 32.08 -7.12 -41.38
CA ALA A 559 31.58 -6.29 -42.48
C ALA A 559 30.07 -5.96 -42.35
N ALA A 560 29.26 -6.88 -41.83
CA ALA A 560 27.83 -6.65 -41.62
C ALA A 560 27.56 -5.58 -40.54
N ILE A 561 28.35 -5.60 -39.46
CA ILE A 561 28.26 -4.60 -38.38
C ILE A 561 28.74 -3.24 -38.88
N GLU A 562 29.85 -3.20 -39.64
CA GLU A 562 30.37 -1.97 -40.24
C GLU A 562 29.37 -1.31 -41.20
N LYS A 563 28.72 -2.11 -42.06
CA LYS A 563 27.66 -1.61 -42.97
C LYS A 563 26.48 -1.02 -42.19
N GLN A 564 26.02 -1.70 -41.14
CA GLN A 564 24.89 -1.23 -40.35
C GLN A 564 25.22 0.05 -39.55
N LEU A 565 26.47 0.21 -39.11
CA LEU A 565 26.97 1.45 -38.53
C LEU A 565 27.02 2.58 -39.57
N ALA A 566 27.47 2.29 -40.81
CA ALA A 566 27.51 3.27 -41.89
C ALA A 566 26.10 3.76 -42.29
N GLU A 567 25.13 2.85 -42.44
CA GLU A 567 23.73 3.21 -42.73
C GLU A 567 23.10 4.06 -41.61
N TYR A 568 23.45 3.78 -40.36
CA TYR A 568 23.05 4.63 -39.23
C TYR A 568 23.73 5.99 -39.24
N LEU A 569 25.03 6.06 -39.55
CA LEU A 569 25.77 7.32 -39.65
C LEU A 569 25.28 8.19 -40.82
N GLU A 570 24.92 7.59 -41.96
CA GLU A 570 24.27 8.30 -43.08
C GLU A 570 22.89 8.83 -42.69
N ALA A 571 22.11 8.07 -41.91
CA ALA A 571 20.84 8.53 -41.34
C ALA A 571 21.02 9.63 -40.26
N LEU A 572 22.24 9.77 -39.72
CA LEU A 572 22.57 10.79 -38.71
C LEU A 572 23.06 12.12 -39.32
N LEU A 573 23.56 12.16 -40.55
CA LEU A 573 24.03 13.40 -41.16
C LEU A 573 22.84 14.24 -41.70
N PRO A 574 22.66 15.50 -41.29
CA PRO A 574 21.66 16.37 -41.90
C PRO A 574 21.99 16.61 -43.37
N ARG A 575 20.96 16.59 -44.24
CA ARG A 575 21.01 17.41 -45.46
C ARG A 575 21.00 18.87 -45.02
N GLY A 576 22.19 19.44 -44.82
CA GLY A 576 22.42 20.87 -44.69
C GLY A 576 22.05 21.47 -43.33
N GLU A 577 22.99 22.24 -42.80
CA GLU A 577 22.92 23.11 -41.61
C GLU A 577 23.11 22.40 -40.25
N GLU A 578 24.36 22.49 -39.78
CA GLU A 578 24.82 22.10 -38.46
C GLU A 578 24.12 22.95 -37.40
N PHE A 579 23.40 22.30 -36.48
CA PHE A 579 23.04 22.87 -35.18
C PHE A 579 24.22 22.60 -34.23
N PRO A 580 24.98 23.62 -33.79
CA PRO A 580 26.05 23.40 -32.84
C PRO A 580 25.46 23.30 -31.43
N LEU A 581 25.52 22.10 -30.85
CA LEU A 581 25.31 21.87 -29.43
C LEU A 581 26.63 21.93 -28.68
#